data_AF-A0A1N7AHU6-F1
#
_entry.id   AF-A0A1N7AHU6-F1
#
_cell.length_a   1.000
_cell.length_b   1.000
_cell.length_c   1.000
_cell.angle_alpha   90.00
_cell.angle_beta   90.00
_cell.angle_gamma   90.00
#
_symmetry.space_group_name_H-M   'P 1'
#
loop_
_entity.id
_entity.type
_entity.pdbx_description
1 polymer ?
#
loop_
_entity_poly.entity_id
_entity_poly.type
_entity_poly.pdbx_seq_one_letter_code
_entity_poly.pdbx_strand_id
1 'polypeptide(L)'
;MAVYGIKLIKMKKIAFLLFSLSTALIAAQSALYNNGNLRIHEGGAIGFHTHLINESPLDNNLGLAGFYGPALLTVSGSITPQFYDMEIALENNMQLNLGMDNVGNTNFIFGNISTNLSQPDIFYNFINSSFYSGENDFSKIEGYAAITNQQNFGFPIGDAQYLRPLVIKSESVNLFAKCAYFFENPNNPTSLPETFNTTSTALDVENVSTVEFWRLEGSISSTVSLSWNPRSAMANLTDDIALIIPVGWHKTLKEWVNLSNGASLGSLNEGITTTTAFIPDDYEVITLGTSKKPYEPLSKKVLTLDNFYVSVNGDGVNDSFFIEELQEFNSNLVQIYDRYGLKVFEKTDYLDDFVGFSNINNVPFGAKEGLPSGVYFYTIYIPEEDLQYQGFLYLTR
;
A
#
# COMPACT_ATOMS: atom_id res chain seq x y z
N MET A 1 32.82 -90.75 9.57
CA MET A 1 31.77 -90.13 8.76
C MET A 1 31.75 -88.65 9.07
N ALA A 2 32.45 -87.88 8.25
CA ALA A 2 32.72 -86.47 8.44
C ALA A 2 31.91 -85.66 7.42
N VAL A 3 30.62 -85.40 7.68
CA VAL A 3 29.81 -84.52 6.80
C VAL A 3 28.67 -83.85 7.59
N TYR A 4 28.92 -83.23 8.76
CA TYR A 4 27.87 -82.43 9.43
C TYR A 4 28.33 -81.13 10.10
N GLY A 5 29.63 -80.76 10.03
CA GLY A 5 30.17 -79.58 10.71
C GLY A 5 30.24 -78.27 9.90
N ILE A 6 30.02 -78.31 8.58
CA ILE A 6 30.35 -77.16 7.70
C ILE A 6 29.11 -76.34 7.28
N LYS A 7 27.88 -76.86 7.48
CA LYS A 7 26.65 -76.14 7.08
C LYS A 7 26.17 -75.08 8.07
N LEU A 8 26.50 -75.18 9.37
CA LEU A 8 25.99 -74.26 10.39
C LEU A 8 26.76 -72.92 10.48
N ILE A 9 28.02 -72.89 10.06
CA ILE A 9 28.87 -71.68 10.17
C ILE A 9 28.60 -70.69 9.03
N LYS A 10 28.15 -71.14 7.85
CA LYS A 10 27.73 -70.25 6.76
C LYS A 10 26.39 -69.56 7.02
N MET A 11 25.45 -70.21 7.71
CA MET A 11 24.13 -69.62 8.04
C MET A 11 24.21 -68.54 9.11
N LYS A 12 25.15 -68.60 10.07
CA LYS A 12 25.34 -67.55 11.08
C LYS A 12 25.95 -66.26 10.51
N LYS A 13 26.83 -66.36 9.50
CA LYS A 13 27.38 -65.16 8.82
C LYS A 13 26.37 -64.51 7.87
N ILE A 14 25.51 -65.30 7.23
CA ILE A 14 24.42 -64.79 6.38
C ILE A 14 23.30 -64.16 7.23
N ALA A 15 23.00 -64.72 8.40
CA ALA A 15 22.08 -64.11 9.36
C ALA A 15 22.63 -62.81 9.95
N PHE A 16 23.95 -62.69 10.17
CA PHE A 16 24.58 -61.43 10.59
C PHE A 16 24.61 -60.36 9.48
N LEU A 17 24.73 -60.78 8.21
CA LEU A 17 24.61 -59.90 7.04
C LEU A 17 23.15 -59.46 6.77
N LEU A 18 22.17 -60.27 7.15
CA LEU A 18 20.74 -59.93 7.11
C LEU A 18 20.29 -59.12 8.33
N PHE A 19 20.98 -59.24 9.48
CA PHE A 19 20.71 -58.44 10.68
C PHE A 19 21.44 -57.09 10.68
N SER A 20 22.47 -56.90 9.86
CA SER A 20 23.03 -55.57 9.55
C SER A 20 22.22 -54.80 8.49
N LEU A 21 21.15 -55.42 7.96
CA LEU A 21 20.21 -54.81 7.04
C LEU A 21 18.87 -54.49 7.73
N SER A 22 18.91 -54.24 9.05
CA SER A 22 17.80 -53.68 9.80
C SER A 22 17.68 -52.17 9.49
N THR A 23 16.85 -51.87 8.50
CA THR A 23 16.02 -50.65 8.46
C THR A 23 16.77 -49.34 8.67
N ALA A 24 17.63 -48.98 7.72
CA ALA A 24 17.72 -47.58 7.34
C ALA A 24 16.50 -47.28 6.45
N LEU A 25 15.32 -47.13 7.07
CA LEU A 25 14.25 -46.33 6.46
C LEU A 25 14.78 -44.90 6.50
N ILE A 26 15.67 -44.58 5.57
CA ILE A 26 16.12 -43.22 5.34
C ILE A 26 14.88 -42.51 4.85
N ALA A 27 14.24 -41.74 5.73
CA ALA A 27 13.28 -40.74 5.30
C ALA A 27 14.04 -39.86 4.30
N ALA A 28 13.63 -39.91 3.03
CA ALA A 28 14.10 -38.96 2.05
C ALA A 28 13.84 -37.56 2.61
N GLN A 29 14.84 -36.69 2.52
CA GLN A 29 14.73 -35.34 3.07
C GLN A 29 13.55 -34.63 2.37
N SER A 30 12.50 -34.33 3.13
CA SER A 30 11.30 -33.66 2.61
C SER A 30 11.47 -32.15 2.53
N ALA A 31 12.70 -31.65 2.67
CA ALA A 31 13.05 -30.24 2.70
C ALA A 31 14.50 -30.05 2.23
N LEU A 32 14.83 -28.92 1.61
CA LEU A 32 16.21 -28.45 1.52
C LEU A 32 16.59 -27.85 2.88
N TYR A 33 17.58 -28.45 3.52
CA TYR A 33 18.11 -27.96 4.80
C TYR A 33 19.45 -27.25 4.56
N ASN A 34 19.47 -25.93 4.72
CA ASN A 34 20.69 -25.16 4.69
C ASN A 34 21.27 -25.02 6.11
N ASN A 35 22.38 -25.71 6.37
CA ASN A 35 23.18 -25.60 7.59
C ASN A 35 24.65 -25.36 7.23
N GLY A 36 24.87 -24.54 6.20
CA GLY A 36 26.19 -24.16 5.71
C GLY A 36 26.15 -22.86 4.92
N ASN A 37 27.21 -22.57 4.17
CA ASN A 37 27.29 -21.38 3.34
C ASN A 37 26.66 -21.66 1.98
N LEU A 38 25.37 -21.37 1.82
CA LEU A 38 24.69 -21.41 0.53
C LEU A 38 24.61 -19.99 -0.05
N ARG A 39 25.02 -19.83 -1.31
CA ARG A 39 24.96 -18.56 -2.03
C ARG A 39 24.68 -18.78 -3.51
N ILE A 40 23.79 -17.96 -4.04
CA ILE A 40 23.45 -17.88 -5.46
C ILE A 40 24.25 -16.72 -6.04
N HIS A 41 25.18 -17.03 -6.93
CA HIS A 41 26.00 -16.03 -7.62
C HIS A 41 25.26 -15.41 -8.81
N GLU A 42 25.81 -14.33 -9.36
CA GLU A 42 25.28 -13.65 -10.54
C GLU A 42 25.09 -14.63 -11.71
N GLY A 43 23.91 -14.59 -12.32
CA GLY A 43 23.49 -15.53 -13.38
C GLY A 43 23.16 -16.94 -12.89
N GLY A 44 23.35 -17.25 -11.61
CA GLY A 44 22.91 -18.49 -10.99
C GLY A 44 21.39 -18.53 -10.80
N ALA A 45 20.83 -19.73 -10.83
CA ALA A 45 19.42 -19.96 -10.53
C ALA A 45 19.25 -21.20 -9.65
N ILE A 46 18.32 -21.14 -8.70
CA ILE A 46 17.90 -22.29 -7.87
C ILE A 46 16.37 -22.40 -7.86
N GLY A 47 15.87 -23.62 -8.08
CA GLY A 47 14.45 -23.94 -7.98
C GLY A 47 14.16 -24.85 -6.79
N PHE A 48 13.35 -24.36 -5.86
CA PHE A 48 12.85 -25.10 -4.71
C PHE A 48 11.52 -25.78 -5.08
N HIS A 49 11.51 -27.11 -5.05
CA HIS A 49 10.30 -27.95 -5.21
C HIS A 49 9.92 -28.65 -3.90
N THR A 50 10.44 -28.16 -2.77
CA THR A 50 10.34 -28.75 -1.45
C THR A 50 10.46 -27.66 -0.39
N HIS A 51 10.15 -27.95 0.87
CA HIS A 51 10.27 -26.99 1.96
C HIS A 51 11.72 -26.48 2.09
N LEU A 52 11.91 -25.22 2.51
CA LEU A 52 13.21 -24.67 2.85
C LEU A 52 13.33 -24.55 4.38
N ILE A 53 14.39 -25.12 4.94
CA ILE A 53 14.78 -24.91 6.33
C ILE A 53 16.15 -24.22 6.34
N ASN A 54 16.21 -22.98 6.82
CA ASN A 54 17.41 -22.16 6.82
C ASN A 54 17.97 -21.94 8.23
N GLU A 55 19.10 -22.57 8.51
CA GLU A 55 19.80 -22.51 9.81
C GLU A 55 21.17 -21.81 9.70
N SER A 56 21.49 -21.24 8.55
CA SER A 56 22.76 -20.58 8.28
C SER A 56 22.56 -19.40 7.32
N PRO A 57 23.51 -18.45 7.25
CA PRO A 57 23.41 -17.32 6.33
C PRO A 57 23.12 -17.77 4.90
N LEU A 58 22.04 -17.21 4.34
CA LEU A 58 21.64 -17.32 2.94
C LEU A 58 21.37 -15.90 2.45
N ASP A 59 22.44 -15.11 2.37
CA ASP A 59 22.42 -13.69 2.07
C ASP A 59 23.38 -13.33 0.94
N ASN A 60 23.39 -12.05 0.56
CA ASN A 60 24.24 -11.52 -0.51
C ASN A 60 24.09 -12.32 -1.83
N ASN A 61 22.91 -12.91 -2.04
CA ASN A 61 22.55 -13.58 -3.28
C ASN A 61 22.49 -12.55 -4.43
N LEU A 62 22.78 -13.00 -5.64
CA LEU A 62 22.80 -12.16 -6.86
C LEU A 62 22.07 -12.80 -8.04
N GLY A 63 21.50 -13.99 -7.85
CA GLY A 63 20.80 -14.73 -8.88
C GLY A 63 19.35 -15.02 -8.50
N LEU A 64 18.69 -15.83 -9.33
CA LEU A 64 17.28 -16.16 -9.21
C LEU A 64 17.07 -17.32 -8.21
N ALA A 65 16.14 -17.14 -7.29
CA ALA A 65 15.53 -18.22 -6.52
C ALA A 65 14.06 -18.34 -6.91
N GLY A 66 13.56 -19.56 -7.08
CA GLY A 66 12.15 -19.77 -7.38
C GLY A 66 11.55 -20.92 -6.59
N PHE A 67 10.30 -20.79 -6.20
CA PHE A 67 9.54 -21.85 -5.54
C PHE A 67 8.43 -22.33 -6.46
N TYR A 68 8.43 -23.63 -6.74
CA TYR A 68 7.64 -24.21 -7.83
C TYR A 68 6.95 -25.50 -7.43
N GLY A 69 5.70 -25.65 -7.84
CA GLY A 69 4.99 -26.92 -7.85
C GLY A 69 3.62 -26.89 -7.19
N PRO A 70 2.98 -28.06 -7.07
CA PRO A 70 1.60 -28.15 -6.63
C PRO A 70 1.44 -28.21 -5.12
N ALA A 71 2.50 -28.46 -4.34
CA ALA A 71 2.42 -28.60 -2.89
C ALA A 71 2.52 -27.24 -2.18
N LEU A 72 1.89 -27.12 -1.00
CA LEU A 72 2.20 -26.06 -0.05
C LEU A 72 3.68 -26.19 0.33
N LEU A 73 4.48 -25.17 0.07
CA LEU A 73 5.88 -25.13 0.51
C LEU A 73 5.99 -24.25 1.74
N THR A 74 6.95 -24.58 2.61
CA THR A 74 7.18 -23.82 3.84
C THR A 74 8.60 -23.31 3.86
N VAL A 75 8.79 -22.09 4.35
CA VAL A 75 10.11 -21.54 4.67
C VAL A 75 10.20 -21.39 6.18
N SER A 76 11.20 -22.01 6.78
CA SER A 76 11.36 -22.12 8.23
C SER A 76 12.83 -22.13 8.61
N GLY A 77 13.13 -22.19 9.91
CA GLY A 77 14.48 -22.23 10.45
C GLY A 77 14.71 -21.11 11.45
N SER A 78 15.98 -20.79 11.71
CA SER A 78 16.38 -19.76 12.69
C SER A 78 17.01 -18.51 12.09
N ILE A 79 17.38 -18.53 10.80
CA ILE A 79 18.07 -17.42 10.12
C ILE A 79 17.26 -16.98 8.90
N THR A 80 16.79 -15.73 8.88
CA THR A 80 16.04 -15.15 7.75
C THR A 80 16.86 -15.24 6.46
N PRO A 81 16.39 -15.93 5.41
CA PRO A 81 17.04 -15.92 4.10
C PRO A 81 16.78 -14.59 3.38
N GLN A 82 17.79 -14.10 2.66
CA GLN A 82 17.70 -12.95 1.78
C GLN A 82 17.96 -13.36 0.34
N PHE A 83 16.96 -13.24 -0.53
CA PHE A 83 17.07 -13.52 -1.96
C PHE A 83 17.23 -12.24 -2.78
N TYR A 84 17.76 -12.39 -3.99
CA TYR A 84 17.91 -11.28 -4.93
C TYR A 84 16.68 -11.17 -5.82
N ASP A 85 16.54 -12.07 -6.78
CA ASP A 85 15.31 -12.21 -7.55
C ASP A 85 14.56 -13.46 -7.10
N MET A 86 13.24 -13.35 -7.01
CA MET A 86 12.32 -14.36 -6.50
C MET A 86 11.24 -14.65 -7.54
N GLU A 87 10.95 -15.93 -7.77
CA GLU A 87 9.81 -16.40 -8.55
C GLU A 87 8.88 -17.28 -7.72
N ILE A 88 7.57 -17.01 -7.78
CA ILE A 88 6.54 -17.79 -7.10
C ILE A 88 5.62 -18.42 -8.15
N ALA A 89 5.64 -19.75 -8.23
CA ALA A 89 4.73 -20.52 -9.06
C ALA A 89 4.22 -21.74 -8.26
N LEU A 90 3.35 -21.48 -7.28
CA LEU A 90 2.86 -22.47 -6.32
C LEU A 90 1.34 -22.58 -6.36
N GLU A 91 0.80 -23.77 -6.61
CA GLU A 91 -0.66 -23.96 -6.65
C GLU A 91 -1.29 -23.89 -5.26
N ASN A 92 -0.53 -24.29 -4.23
CA ASN A 92 -0.98 -24.32 -2.83
C ASN A 92 -0.15 -23.39 -1.94
N ASN A 93 0.33 -22.27 -2.49
CA ASN A 93 1.01 -21.18 -1.78
C ASN A 93 2.35 -21.54 -1.11
N MET A 94 3.05 -20.50 -0.65
CA MET A 94 4.19 -20.59 0.24
C MET A 94 3.76 -20.13 1.63
N GLN A 95 4.00 -20.92 2.68
CA GLN A 95 3.85 -20.49 4.07
C GLN A 95 5.21 -20.09 4.65
N LEU A 96 5.31 -18.85 5.13
CA LEU A 96 6.44 -18.39 5.92
C LEU A 96 6.19 -18.72 7.40
N ASN A 97 7.09 -19.51 7.98
CA ASN A 97 7.23 -19.73 9.42
C ASN A 97 8.48 -19.00 9.98
N LEU A 98 9.19 -18.31 9.09
CA LEU A 98 10.35 -17.45 9.30
C LEU A 98 10.25 -16.32 8.27
N GLY A 99 10.69 -15.11 8.61
CA GLY A 99 10.70 -14.00 7.66
C GLY A 99 11.52 -14.30 6.40
N MET A 100 11.33 -13.51 5.36
CA MET A 100 12.13 -13.60 4.13
C MET A 100 12.41 -12.19 3.60
N ASP A 101 13.66 -11.94 3.23
CA ASP A 101 14.07 -10.68 2.63
C ASP A 101 14.24 -10.83 1.11
N ASN A 102 13.90 -9.79 0.37
CA ASN A 102 14.14 -9.68 -1.06
C ASN A 102 14.76 -8.32 -1.40
N VAL A 103 15.85 -8.31 -2.17
CA VAL A 103 16.55 -7.07 -2.55
C VAL A 103 16.39 -6.69 -4.04
N GLY A 104 15.86 -7.60 -4.87
CA GLY A 104 15.61 -7.41 -6.30
C GLY A 104 14.12 -7.52 -6.64
N ASN A 105 13.75 -8.35 -7.60
CA ASN A 105 12.35 -8.54 -8.02
C ASN A 105 11.66 -9.70 -7.29
N THR A 106 10.38 -9.54 -6.93
CA THR A 106 9.48 -10.65 -6.59
C THR A 106 8.45 -10.84 -7.71
N ASN A 107 8.61 -11.89 -8.51
CA ASN A 107 7.72 -12.22 -9.60
C ASN A 107 6.67 -13.26 -9.19
N PHE A 108 5.41 -12.82 -9.07
CA PHE A 108 4.26 -13.67 -8.85
C PHE A 108 3.78 -14.24 -10.20
N ILE A 109 4.09 -15.51 -10.50
CA ILE A 109 3.54 -16.22 -11.66
C ILE A 109 2.15 -16.76 -11.30
N PHE A 110 2.06 -17.48 -10.17
CA PHE A 110 0.82 -17.84 -9.50
C PHE A 110 1.07 -18.28 -8.05
N GLY A 111 0.08 -18.08 -7.19
CA GLY A 111 0.14 -18.48 -5.78
C GLY A 111 0.55 -17.35 -4.85
N ASN A 112 0.24 -17.54 -3.57
CA ASN A 112 0.45 -16.52 -2.54
C ASN A 112 1.68 -16.82 -1.67
N ILE A 113 2.20 -15.78 -1.04
CA ILE A 113 3.11 -15.90 0.11
C ILE A 113 2.27 -15.61 1.35
N SER A 114 2.07 -16.61 2.19
CA SER A 114 1.25 -16.53 3.39
C SER A 114 2.12 -16.41 4.64
N THR A 115 1.76 -15.52 5.54
CA THR A 115 2.33 -15.38 6.89
C THR A 115 1.19 -15.47 7.91
N ASN A 116 1.48 -15.92 9.12
CA ASN A 116 0.45 -16.01 10.15
C ASN A 116 0.13 -14.60 10.70
N LEU A 117 -1.12 -14.14 10.55
CA LEU A 117 -1.57 -12.83 11.01
C LEU A 117 -1.46 -12.65 12.55
N SER A 118 -1.41 -13.73 13.33
CA SER A 118 -1.14 -13.67 14.77
C SER A 118 0.35 -13.63 15.13
N GLN A 119 1.25 -13.65 14.14
CA GLN A 119 2.71 -13.61 14.32
C GLN A 119 3.32 -12.45 13.51
N PRO A 120 3.16 -11.18 13.96
CA PRO A 120 3.59 -9.99 13.23
C PRO A 120 5.10 -9.88 13.02
N ASP A 121 5.91 -10.72 13.67
CA ASP A 121 7.36 -10.79 13.50
C ASP A 121 7.78 -11.62 12.27
N ILE A 122 6.84 -12.33 11.63
CA ILE A 122 7.08 -13.12 10.42
C ILE A 122 6.46 -12.38 9.23
N PHE A 123 7.31 -11.85 8.35
CA PHE A 123 6.90 -11.05 7.21
C PHE A 123 7.80 -11.27 5.99
N TYR A 124 7.29 -10.91 4.82
CA TYR A 124 8.07 -10.82 3.59
C TYR A 124 8.53 -9.37 3.38
N ASN A 125 9.84 -9.12 3.25
CA ASN A 125 10.41 -7.78 3.30
C ASN A 125 11.05 -7.38 1.96
N PHE A 126 10.65 -6.23 1.43
CA PHE A 126 11.23 -5.61 0.24
C PHE A 126 12.28 -4.57 0.67
N ILE A 127 13.54 -4.81 0.29
CA ILE A 127 14.68 -4.02 0.75
C ILE A 127 15.20 -3.11 -0.37
N ASN A 128 15.58 -1.87 -0.02
CA ASN A 128 16.17 -0.87 -0.93
C ASN A 128 15.28 -0.63 -2.15
N SER A 129 15.74 -0.86 -3.38
CA SER A 129 14.94 -0.66 -4.60
C SER A 129 14.14 -1.89 -5.03
N SER A 130 13.91 -2.85 -4.12
CA SER A 130 13.14 -4.06 -4.43
C SER A 130 11.70 -3.72 -4.86
N PHE A 131 11.20 -4.46 -5.84
CA PHE A 131 9.87 -4.32 -6.40
C PHE A 131 9.25 -5.71 -6.66
N TYR A 132 8.00 -5.72 -7.12
CA TYR A 132 7.31 -6.95 -7.49
C TYR A 132 6.57 -6.79 -8.82
N SER A 133 6.16 -7.91 -9.39
CA SER A 133 5.31 -7.96 -10.58
C SER A 133 4.38 -9.18 -10.53
N GLY A 134 3.21 -9.08 -11.19
CA GLY A 134 2.31 -10.21 -11.39
C GLY A 134 1.27 -10.39 -10.28
N GLU A 135 1.16 -9.41 -9.39
CA GLU A 135 0.17 -9.40 -8.32
C GLU A 135 -1.26 -9.37 -8.87
N ASN A 136 -2.14 -10.14 -8.24
CA ASN A 136 -3.57 -10.20 -8.55
C ASN A 136 -4.32 -10.88 -7.39
N ASP A 137 -5.63 -11.06 -7.51
CA ASP A 137 -6.47 -11.72 -6.51
C ASP A 137 -6.03 -13.15 -6.15
N PHE A 138 -5.29 -13.84 -7.02
CA PHE A 138 -4.76 -15.19 -6.79
C PHE A 138 -3.25 -15.24 -6.51
N SER A 139 -2.55 -14.10 -6.57
CA SER A 139 -1.10 -14.04 -6.39
C SER A 139 -0.69 -12.76 -5.67
N LYS A 140 -0.40 -12.88 -4.37
CA LYS A 140 -0.13 -11.75 -3.47
C LYS A 140 0.46 -12.24 -2.14
N ILE A 141 0.70 -11.31 -1.22
CA ILE A 141 1.05 -11.63 0.16
C ILE A 141 -0.24 -11.72 0.99
N GLU A 142 -0.50 -12.89 1.56
CA GLU A 142 -1.56 -13.10 2.55
C GLU A 142 -0.96 -12.99 3.96
N GLY A 143 -0.99 -11.77 4.50
CA GLY A 143 -0.46 -11.44 5.82
C GLY A 143 0.49 -10.25 5.78
N TYR A 144 1.59 -10.31 6.52
CA TYR A 144 2.52 -9.21 6.68
C TYR A 144 3.55 -9.10 5.55
N ALA A 145 3.56 -7.93 4.92
CA ALA A 145 4.62 -7.46 4.04
C ALA A 145 5.34 -6.27 4.70
N ALA A 146 6.64 -6.13 4.47
CA ALA A 146 7.45 -5.02 5.00
C ALA A 146 8.29 -4.37 3.90
N ILE A 147 8.69 -3.13 4.15
CA ILE A 147 9.68 -2.42 3.36
C ILE A 147 10.82 -1.95 4.26
N THR A 148 12.03 -1.97 3.72
CA THR A 148 13.25 -1.46 4.36
C THR A 148 13.97 -0.53 3.39
N ASN A 149 14.33 0.67 3.84
CA ASN A 149 14.97 1.72 3.03
C ASN A 149 14.16 2.13 1.78
N GLN A 150 12.84 2.25 1.92
CA GLN A 150 11.95 2.71 0.85
C GLN A 150 11.08 3.87 1.29
N GLN A 151 10.91 4.86 0.41
CA GLN A 151 10.07 6.02 0.70
C GLN A 151 8.60 5.81 0.31
N ASN A 152 8.37 5.24 -0.88
CA ASN A 152 7.03 5.04 -1.44
C ASN A 152 6.89 3.58 -1.85
N PHE A 153 5.76 2.96 -1.53
CA PHE A 153 5.53 1.56 -1.86
C PHE A 153 4.03 1.22 -1.93
N GLY A 154 3.68 0.25 -2.77
CA GLY A 154 2.38 -0.41 -2.71
C GLY A 154 2.56 -1.78 -2.08
N PHE A 155 1.92 -2.06 -0.95
CA PHE A 155 1.99 -3.40 -0.36
C PHE A 155 1.07 -4.34 -1.16
N PRO A 156 1.59 -5.43 -1.78
CA PRO A 156 0.77 -6.37 -2.55
C PRO A 156 0.10 -7.37 -1.59
N ILE A 157 -0.70 -6.86 -0.66
CA ILE A 157 -1.32 -7.63 0.42
C ILE A 157 -2.80 -7.89 0.15
N GLY A 158 -3.34 -8.94 0.76
CA GLY A 158 -4.75 -9.28 0.67
C GLY A 158 -5.12 -10.47 1.54
N ASP A 159 -6.27 -11.07 1.26
CA ASP A 159 -6.71 -12.32 1.91
C ASP A 159 -6.88 -13.46 0.90
N ALA A 160 -7.50 -14.58 1.30
CA ALA A 160 -7.69 -15.73 0.41
C ALA A 160 -8.39 -15.43 -0.93
N GLN A 161 -9.11 -14.32 -1.06
CA GLN A 161 -9.93 -14.02 -2.24
C GLN A 161 -9.48 -12.78 -3.01
N TYR A 162 -9.08 -11.71 -2.32
CA TYR A 162 -8.87 -10.42 -3.00
C TYR A 162 -7.55 -9.77 -2.62
N LEU A 163 -6.91 -9.17 -3.63
CA LEU A 163 -5.85 -8.20 -3.44
C LEU A 163 -6.44 -6.90 -2.89
N ARG A 164 -5.90 -6.44 -1.76
CA ARG A 164 -6.37 -5.28 -1.01
C ARG A 164 -5.17 -4.39 -0.67
N PRO A 165 -4.56 -3.81 -1.71
CA PRO A 165 -3.27 -3.17 -1.58
C PRO A 165 -3.42 -1.89 -0.76
N LEU A 166 -2.35 -1.56 -0.04
CA LEU A 166 -2.19 -0.28 0.63
C LEU A 166 -1.02 0.44 -0.02
N VAL A 167 -1.24 1.66 -0.48
CA VAL A 167 -0.15 2.49 -1.04
C VAL A 167 0.28 3.51 -0.01
N ILE A 168 1.56 3.49 0.37
CA ILE A 168 2.17 4.47 1.27
C ILE A 168 3.05 5.43 0.46
N LYS A 169 2.91 6.73 0.75
CA LYS A 169 3.81 7.78 0.27
C LYS A 169 4.31 8.59 1.44
N SER A 170 5.61 8.50 1.71
CA SER A 170 6.21 8.99 2.95
C SER A 170 7.03 10.25 2.68
N GLU A 171 7.10 11.16 3.65
CA GLU A 171 7.87 12.40 3.53
C GLU A 171 9.39 12.17 3.43
N SER A 172 9.86 11.03 3.95
CA SER A 172 11.25 10.59 3.86
C SER A 172 11.36 9.06 3.76
N VAL A 173 12.57 8.53 3.59
CA VAL A 173 12.81 7.09 3.49
C VAL A 173 12.39 6.39 4.78
N ASN A 174 11.54 5.37 4.67
CA ASN A 174 11.27 4.46 5.78
C ASN A 174 12.47 3.53 5.94
N LEU A 175 13.15 3.64 7.08
CA LEU A 175 14.12 2.61 7.48
C LEU A 175 13.41 1.27 7.67
N PHE A 176 12.15 1.30 8.12
CA PHE A 176 11.27 0.15 8.19
C PHE A 176 9.81 0.61 8.18
N ALA A 177 8.95 -0.09 7.43
CA ALA A 177 7.49 -0.02 7.57
C ALA A 177 6.89 -1.39 7.25
N LYS A 178 5.76 -1.74 7.87
CA LYS A 178 5.15 -3.06 7.75
C LYS A 178 3.64 -2.95 7.65
N CYS A 179 3.03 -3.75 6.77
CA CYS A 179 1.61 -3.70 6.52
C CYS A 179 0.99 -5.10 6.38
N ALA A 180 -0.23 -5.25 6.89
CA ALA A 180 -1.08 -6.41 6.64
C ALA A 180 -2.54 -5.99 6.49
N TYR A 181 -3.29 -6.81 5.75
CA TYR A 181 -4.73 -6.65 5.53
C TYR A 181 -5.50 -7.71 6.31
N PHE A 182 -6.64 -7.31 6.88
CA PHE A 182 -7.51 -8.16 7.69
C PHE A 182 -8.95 -8.01 7.18
N PHE A 183 -9.51 -9.09 6.66
CA PHE A 183 -10.95 -9.19 6.42
C PHE A 183 -11.66 -9.69 7.69
N GLU A 184 -11.58 -8.88 8.75
CA GLU A 184 -12.09 -9.19 10.08
C GLU A 184 -12.82 -7.98 10.67
N ASN A 185 -13.74 -8.23 11.61
CA ASN A 185 -14.45 -7.17 12.32
C ASN A 185 -13.52 -6.52 13.38
N PRO A 186 -13.25 -5.20 13.33
CA PRO A 186 -12.40 -4.53 14.30
C PRO A 186 -12.85 -4.68 15.76
N ASN A 187 -14.15 -4.90 16.03
CA ASN A 187 -14.66 -5.11 17.38
C ASN A 187 -14.29 -6.48 17.97
N ASN A 188 -13.98 -7.46 17.13
CA ASN A 188 -13.63 -8.82 17.55
C ASN A 188 -12.76 -9.48 16.46
N PRO A 189 -11.53 -8.98 16.23
CA PRO A 189 -10.62 -9.60 15.28
C PRO A 189 -10.22 -10.98 15.77
N THR A 190 -10.09 -11.92 14.85
CA THR A 190 -9.66 -13.30 15.14
C THR A 190 -8.14 -13.44 15.14
N SER A 191 -7.45 -12.56 14.42
CA SER A 191 -6.00 -12.63 14.27
C SER A 191 -5.21 -11.79 15.28
N LEU A 192 -5.85 -10.79 15.89
CA LEU A 192 -5.24 -9.86 16.83
C LEU A 192 -5.81 -10.02 18.26
N PRO A 193 -5.00 -9.84 19.31
CA PRO A 193 -5.49 -9.87 20.68
C PRO A 193 -6.22 -8.60 21.11
N GLU A 194 -5.96 -7.46 20.46
CA GLU A 194 -6.65 -6.19 20.72
C GLU A 194 -8.00 -6.09 20.00
N THR A 195 -8.90 -5.28 20.57
CA THR A 195 -10.19 -4.93 19.96
C THR A 195 -10.29 -3.43 19.76
N PHE A 196 -10.93 -3.01 18.67
CA PHE A 196 -11.10 -1.62 18.28
C PHE A 196 -12.59 -1.27 18.24
N ASN A 197 -13.10 -0.70 19.33
CA ASN A 197 -14.54 -0.43 19.46
C ASN A 197 -15.02 0.59 18.43
N THR A 198 -15.79 0.15 17.42
CA THR A 198 -16.26 0.99 16.31
C THR A 198 -17.29 2.05 16.71
N THR A 199 -17.71 2.07 17.98
CA THR A 199 -18.57 3.13 18.56
C THR A 199 -17.79 4.22 19.30
N SER A 200 -16.50 4.01 19.57
CA SER A 200 -15.62 5.02 20.16
C SER A 200 -15.05 5.86 19.04
N THR A 201 -15.70 6.97 18.70
CA THR A 201 -15.35 7.80 17.54
C THR A 201 -15.12 9.26 17.93
N ALA A 202 -14.21 9.91 17.22
CA ALA A 202 -14.07 11.36 17.24
C ALA A 202 -15.38 12.04 16.79
N LEU A 203 -15.53 13.33 17.13
CA LEU A 203 -16.78 14.06 16.91
C LEU A 203 -17.25 14.06 15.46
N ASP A 204 -16.33 14.09 14.50
CA ASP A 204 -16.56 14.19 13.06
C ASP A 204 -16.73 12.83 12.35
N VAL A 205 -16.56 11.72 13.07
CA VAL A 205 -16.76 10.35 12.56
C VAL A 205 -18.14 9.82 13.01
N GLU A 206 -18.97 9.43 12.05
CA GLU A 206 -20.32 8.87 12.26
C GLU A 206 -20.29 7.36 12.44
N ASN A 207 -19.78 6.65 11.43
CA ASN A 207 -19.71 5.19 11.42
C ASN A 207 -18.31 4.73 11.04
N VAL A 208 -17.95 3.55 11.49
CA VAL A 208 -16.69 2.88 11.15
C VAL A 208 -17.03 1.49 10.61
N SER A 209 -16.36 1.09 9.53
CA SER A 209 -16.54 -0.22 8.92
C SER A 209 -16.27 -1.34 9.92
N THR A 210 -17.15 -2.33 9.93
CA THR A 210 -16.98 -3.56 10.72
C THR A 210 -16.54 -4.74 9.86
N VAL A 211 -16.08 -4.48 8.63
CA VAL A 211 -15.87 -5.51 7.59
C VAL A 211 -14.41 -5.88 7.44
N GLU A 212 -13.53 -4.88 7.41
CA GLU A 212 -12.11 -5.05 7.13
C GLU A 212 -11.29 -3.94 7.78
N PHE A 213 -9.97 -4.14 7.89
CA PHE A 213 -9.02 -3.11 8.29
C PHE A 213 -7.61 -3.47 7.80
N TRP A 214 -6.72 -2.47 7.83
CA TRP A 214 -5.29 -2.63 7.61
C TRP A 214 -4.53 -2.27 8.87
N ARG A 215 -3.44 -2.98 9.13
CA ARG A 215 -2.45 -2.60 10.14
C ARG A 215 -1.23 -2.07 9.41
N LEU A 216 -0.85 -0.83 9.67
CA LEU A 216 0.33 -0.19 9.09
C LEU A 216 1.22 0.32 10.22
N GLU A 217 2.45 -0.17 10.26
CA GLU A 217 3.51 0.25 11.19
C GLU A 217 4.56 1.05 10.41
N GLY A 218 5.02 2.15 10.98
CA GLY A 218 5.96 3.07 10.33
C GLY A 218 6.10 4.38 11.10
N SER A 219 7.34 4.84 11.25
CA SER A 219 7.67 6.02 12.07
C SER A 219 7.72 7.33 11.28
N ILE A 220 7.52 7.28 9.95
CA ILE A 220 7.61 8.44 9.07
C ILE A 220 6.21 8.94 8.73
N SER A 221 6.03 10.27 8.83
CA SER A 221 4.80 10.94 8.38
C SER A 221 4.52 10.59 6.92
N SER A 222 3.33 10.05 6.66
CA SER A 222 2.96 9.42 5.40
C SER A 222 1.50 9.67 5.04
N THR A 223 1.24 9.75 3.73
CA THR A 223 -0.12 9.60 3.19
C THR A 223 -0.33 8.17 2.75
N VAL A 224 -1.57 7.70 2.91
CA VAL A 224 -1.96 6.32 2.60
C VAL A 224 -3.18 6.32 1.70
N SER A 225 -3.15 5.52 0.64
CA SER A 225 -4.32 5.29 -0.21
C SER A 225 -4.90 3.90 0.04
N LEU A 226 -6.22 3.86 0.25
CA LEU A 226 -7.01 2.65 0.49
C LEU A 226 -8.10 2.56 -0.56
N SER A 227 -8.37 1.36 -1.08
CA SER A 227 -9.50 1.10 -1.97
C SER A 227 -10.60 0.31 -1.28
N TRP A 228 -11.80 0.34 -1.84
CA TRP A 228 -12.89 -0.58 -1.49
C TRP A 228 -13.47 -1.25 -2.72
N ASN A 229 -14.12 -2.38 -2.49
CA ASN A 229 -14.79 -3.17 -3.52
C ASN A 229 -16.18 -3.61 -3.00
N PRO A 230 -16.97 -4.41 -3.76
CA PRO A 230 -18.32 -4.77 -3.32
C PRO A 230 -18.35 -5.53 -1.99
N ARG A 231 -17.25 -6.22 -1.63
CA ARG A 231 -17.13 -6.96 -0.37
C ARG A 231 -16.96 -6.04 0.83
N SER A 232 -16.43 -4.82 0.66
CA SER A 232 -16.35 -3.80 1.70
C SER A 232 -17.72 -3.31 2.17
N ALA A 233 -18.77 -3.52 1.37
CA ALA A 233 -20.16 -3.23 1.70
C ALA A 233 -20.42 -1.77 2.15
N MET A 234 -19.85 -0.79 1.44
CA MET A 234 -19.93 0.63 1.82
C MET A 234 -21.37 1.16 1.87
N ALA A 235 -22.30 0.57 1.11
CA ALA A 235 -23.73 0.90 1.16
C ALA A 235 -24.38 0.62 2.53
N ASN A 236 -23.75 -0.18 3.40
CA ASN A 236 -24.20 -0.37 4.78
C ASN A 236 -23.80 0.79 5.70
N LEU A 237 -22.81 1.60 5.30
CA LEU A 237 -22.32 2.73 6.10
C LEU A 237 -22.95 4.06 5.66
N THR A 238 -23.17 4.24 4.36
CA THR A 238 -23.74 5.48 3.80
C THR A 238 -24.35 5.26 2.41
N ASP A 239 -25.27 6.15 2.04
CA ASP A 239 -25.82 6.31 0.69
C ASP A 239 -25.06 7.34 -0.16
N ASP A 240 -24.11 8.06 0.43
CA ASP A 240 -23.38 9.16 -0.18
C ASP A 240 -21.86 8.91 -0.12
N ILE A 241 -21.27 8.71 -1.30
CA ILE A 241 -19.82 8.48 -1.42
C ILE A 241 -18.98 9.64 -0.86
N ALA A 242 -19.50 10.87 -0.87
CA ALA A 242 -18.76 12.03 -0.38
C ALA A 242 -18.46 11.94 1.13
N LEU A 243 -19.23 11.13 1.87
CA LEU A 243 -19.03 10.92 3.30
C LEU A 243 -17.99 9.84 3.63
N ILE A 244 -17.59 9.01 2.65
CA ILE A 244 -16.62 7.95 2.90
C ILE A 244 -15.27 8.58 3.20
N ILE A 245 -14.69 8.21 4.34
CA ILE A 245 -13.42 8.72 4.83
C ILE A 245 -12.53 7.56 5.32
N PRO A 246 -11.19 7.66 5.20
CA PRO A 246 -10.30 6.79 5.94
C PRO A 246 -10.31 7.21 7.42
N VAL A 247 -10.32 6.23 8.31
CA VAL A 247 -10.28 6.44 9.76
C VAL A 247 -9.20 5.56 10.39
N GLY A 248 -8.59 6.04 11.47
CA GLY A 248 -7.57 5.29 12.21
C GLY A 248 -7.90 5.17 13.70
N TRP A 249 -7.65 4.00 14.28
CA TRP A 249 -7.77 3.79 15.72
C TRP A 249 -6.53 4.34 16.43
N HIS A 250 -6.67 5.50 17.08
CA HIS A 250 -5.54 6.18 17.70
C HIS A 250 -5.13 5.49 19.02
N LYS A 251 -3.84 5.15 19.16
CA LYS A 251 -3.31 4.34 20.28
C LYS A 251 -3.56 4.95 21.65
N THR A 252 -3.34 6.26 21.77
CA THR A 252 -3.51 7.01 23.03
C THR A 252 -4.96 7.39 23.32
N LEU A 253 -5.69 7.93 22.33
CA LEU A 253 -7.06 8.39 22.53
C LEU A 253 -8.07 7.24 22.68
N LYS A 254 -7.75 6.05 22.15
CA LYS A 254 -8.64 4.88 22.13
C LYS A 254 -9.99 5.20 21.46
N GLU A 255 -9.91 5.92 20.34
CA GLU A 255 -11.05 6.24 19.48
C GLU A 255 -10.63 6.27 18.01
N TRP A 256 -11.62 6.15 17.13
CA TRP A 256 -11.46 6.30 15.69
C TRP A 256 -11.42 7.78 15.30
N VAL A 257 -10.31 8.20 14.69
CA VAL A 257 -10.07 9.56 14.24
C VAL A 257 -10.16 9.60 12.71
N ASN A 258 -10.76 10.66 12.18
CA ASN A 258 -10.80 10.94 10.75
C ASN A 258 -9.40 11.24 10.21
N LEU A 259 -9.00 10.54 9.15
CA LEU A 259 -7.73 10.75 8.47
C LEU A 259 -7.91 11.37 7.09
N SER A 260 -9.11 11.80 6.70
CA SER A 260 -9.41 12.24 5.33
C SER A 260 -8.74 13.56 4.94
N ASN A 261 -8.28 13.64 3.68
CA ASN A 261 -7.77 14.86 3.03
C ASN A 261 -8.71 15.39 1.93
N GLY A 262 -9.93 14.85 1.80
CA GLY A 262 -10.83 15.26 0.72
C GLY A 262 -11.97 14.28 0.46
N ALA A 263 -12.62 14.44 -0.69
CA ALA A 263 -13.68 13.55 -1.11
C ALA A 263 -13.12 12.23 -1.66
N SER A 264 -13.77 11.15 -1.30
CA SER A 264 -13.53 9.82 -1.86
C SER A 264 -13.95 9.75 -3.33
N LEU A 265 -13.20 8.99 -4.15
CA LEU A 265 -13.45 8.86 -5.59
C LEU A 265 -14.06 7.48 -5.92
N GLY A 266 -15.04 7.43 -6.82
CA GLY A 266 -15.62 6.18 -7.33
C GLY A 266 -17.13 6.06 -7.11
N SER A 267 -17.57 4.90 -6.62
CA SER A 267 -18.95 4.59 -6.24
C SER A 267 -18.99 3.82 -4.91
N LEU A 268 -20.16 3.58 -4.33
CA LEU A 268 -20.28 2.73 -3.13
C LEU A 268 -19.86 1.27 -3.35
N ASN A 269 -19.77 0.80 -4.60
CA ASN A 269 -19.34 -0.56 -4.91
C ASN A 269 -17.84 -0.68 -5.13
N GLU A 270 -17.19 0.39 -5.58
CA GLU A 270 -15.76 0.39 -5.88
C GLU A 270 -15.23 1.82 -5.88
N GLY A 271 -14.11 2.05 -5.22
CA GLY A 271 -13.47 3.35 -5.19
C GLY A 271 -12.22 3.40 -4.35
N ILE A 272 -11.69 4.61 -4.19
CA ILE A 272 -10.43 4.88 -3.51
C ILE A 272 -10.53 6.15 -2.67
N THR A 273 -9.84 6.13 -1.53
CA THR A 273 -9.65 7.29 -0.67
C THR A 273 -8.19 7.44 -0.26
N THR A 274 -7.79 8.63 0.14
CA THR A 274 -6.41 8.92 0.57
C THR A 274 -6.43 9.76 1.83
N THR A 275 -5.54 9.42 2.77
CA THR A 275 -5.42 10.13 4.03
C THR A 275 -4.71 11.49 3.88
N THR A 276 -4.85 12.36 4.87
CA THR A 276 -3.84 13.39 5.19
C THR A 276 -2.55 12.71 5.64
N ALA A 277 -1.48 13.50 5.76
CA ALA A 277 -0.24 13.01 6.33
C ALA A 277 -0.43 12.70 7.83
N PHE A 278 -0.04 11.50 8.24
CA PHE A 278 -0.05 11.07 9.64
C PHE A 278 1.14 10.13 9.91
N ILE A 279 1.48 9.91 11.18
CA ILE A 279 2.49 8.93 11.57
C ILE A 279 1.78 7.58 11.80
N PRO A 280 2.05 6.53 11.00
CA PRO A 280 1.39 5.24 11.16
C PRO A 280 1.52 4.64 12.56
N ASP A 281 2.67 4.81 13.21
CA ASP A 281 2.92 4.30 14.56
C ASP A 281 2.04 4.93 15.66
N ASP A 282 1.32 6.03 15.40
CA ASP A 282 0.34 6.59 16.35
C ASP A 282 -1.01 5.83 16.36
N TYR A 283 -1.22 4.94 15.38
CA TYR A 283 -2.46 4.20 15.17
C TYR A 283 -2.23 2.68 15.24
N GLU A 284 -3.22 1.93 15.76
CA GLU A 284 -3.14 0.46 15.74
C GLU A 284 -3.55 -0.11 14.39
N VAL A 285 -4.65 0.42 13.84
CA VAL A 285 -5.25 -0.02 12.58
C VAL A 285 -5.92 1.16 11.90
N ILE A 286 -6.06 1.05 10.58
CA ILE A 286 -6.81 1.98 9.74
C ILE A 286 -7.88 1.21 8.96
N THR A 287 -9.02 1.85 8.71
CA THR A 287 -10.12 1.30 7.92
C THR A 287 -10.90 2.43 7.24
N LEU A 288 -12.04 2.09 6.67
CA LEU A 288 -12.99 3.00 6.07
C LEU A 288 -14.10 3.31 7.08
N GLY A 289 -14.59 4.54 7.06
CA GLY A 289 -15.72 5.00 7.85
C GLY A 289 -16.52 6.03 7.08
N THR A 290 -17.43 6.69 7.79
CA THR A 290 -18.21 7.79 7.25
C THR A 290 -18.15 8.97 8.20
N SER A 291 -18.10 10.17 7.64
CA SER A 291 -18.19 11.40 8.43
C SER A 291 -19.62 11.72 8.87
N LYS A 292 -19.77 12.49 9.95
CA LYS A 292 -21.08 13.06 10.35
C LYS A 292 -21.60 14.04 9.31
N LYS A 293 -22.92 14.23 9.24
CA LYS A 293 -23.58 15.31 8.49
C LYS A 293 -23.85 16.53 9.40
N PRO A 294 -23.62 17.77 8.95
CA PRO A 294 -22.92 18.12 7.70
C PRO A 294 -21.48 17.60 7.75
N TYR A 295 -20.99 17.08 6.61
CA TYR A 295 -19.56 16.77 6.46
C TYR A 295 -18.84 18.09 6.48
N GLU A 296 -18.53 18.54 7.69
CA GLU A 296 -17.62 19.63 7.95
C GLU A 296 -16.30 18.91 8.23
N PRO A 297 -15.44 18.68 7.21
CA PRO A 297 -14.03 18.49 7.54
C PRO A 297 -13.69 19.63 8.50
N LEU A 298 -13.06 19.35 9.64
CA LEU A 298 -12.77 20.37 10.67
C LEU A 298 -11.91 21.55 10.15
N SER A 299 -11.58 21.59 8.85
CA SER A 299 -11.38 22.82 8.09
C SER A 299 -12.67 23.64 7.98
N LYS A 300 -12.92 24.47 9.00
CA LYS A 300 -13.43 25.85 8.85
C LYS A 300 -14.01 26.15 7.45
N LYS A 301 -15.32 25.95 7.25
CA LYS A 301 -16.14 26.44 6.11
C LYS A 301 -15.32 26.65 4.83
N VAL A 302 -14.94 25.55 4.18
CA VAL A 302 -14.28 25.61 2.86
C VAL A 302 -15.27 26.20 1.87
N LEU A 303 -14.96 27.41 1.40
CA LEU A 303 -15.49 27.96 0.17
C LEU A 303 -15.06 27.01 -0.97
N THR A 304 -15.99 26.21 -1.49
CA THR A 304 -15.76 25.46 -2.72
C THR A 304 -15.76 26.45 -3.87
N LEU A 305 -14.57 26.79 -4.35
CA LEU A 305 -14.41 27.50 -5.61
C LEU A 305 -14.80 26.57 -6.76
N ASP A 306 -15.83 26.94 -7.51
CA ASP A 306 -16.28 26.21 -8.70
C ASP A 306 -15.18 26.11 -9.78
N ASN A 307 -15.41 25.26 -10.79
CA ASN A 307 -14.61 25.29 -12.02
C ASN A 307 -15.11 26.42 -12.91
N PHE A 308 -14.21 27.31 -13.35
CA PHE A 308 -14.61 28.53 -14.06
C PHE A 308 -14.46 28.40 -15.57
N TYR A 309 -15.46 28.92 -16.29
CA TYR A 309 -15.41 29.12 -17.73
C TYR A 309 -15.28 30.62 -17.99
N VAL A 310 -14.22 31.04 -18.67
CA VAL A 310 -13.94 32.45 -19.00
C VAL A 310 -14.02 32.62 -20.50
N SER A 311 -14.97 33.42 -20.98
CA SER A 311 -15.22 33.71 -22.40
C SER A 311 -15.07 35.20 -22.67
N VAL A 312 -13.89 35.61 -23.15
CA VAL A 312 -13.57 37.02 -23.38
C VAL A 312 -14.09 37.48 -24.75
N ASN A 313 -15.42 37.50 -24.90
CA ASN A 313 -16.12 37.82 -26.16
C ASN A 313 -16.85 39.19 -26.10
N GLY A 314 -16.92 39.83 -24.94
CA GLY A 314 -17.52 41.14 -24.72
C GLY A 314 -19.05 41.14 -24.66
N ASP A 315 -19.68 39.99 -24.39
CA ASP A 315 -21.13 39.88 -24.22
C ASP A 315 -21.62 40.20 -22.79
N GLY A 316 -20.70 40.46 -21.87
CA GLY A 316 -20.96 40.77 -20.46
C GLY A 316 -21.13 39.53 -19.58
N VAL A 317 -20.96 38.31 -20.10
CA VAL A 317 -21.09 37.04 -19.38
C VAL A 317 -19.74 36.33 -19.36
N ASN A 318 -19.19 36.11 -18.16
CA ASN A 318 -17.92 35.42 -17.96
C ASN A 318 -16.72 36.05 -18.73
N ASP A 319 -16.76 37.35 -18.96
CA ASP A 319 -15.68 38.10 -19.64
C ASP A 319 -14.39 38.20 -18.79
N SER A 320 -14.47 37.85 -17.51
CA SER A 320 -13.36 37.80 -16.56
C SER A 320 -13.44 36.55 -15.68
N PHE A 321 -12.30 36.21 -15.07
CA PHE A 321 -12.26 35.23 -13.98
C PHE A 321 -12.73 35.90 -12.70
N PHE A 322 -14.01 35.79 -12.39
CA PHE A 322 -14.60 36.39 -11.20
C PHE A 322 -14.97 35.33 -10.17
N ILE A 323 -14.61 35.59 -8.91
CA ILE A 323 -14.96 34.77 -7.76
C ILE A 323 -15.66 35.69 -6.77
N GLU A 324 -16.94 35.43 -6.50
CA GLU A 324 -17.75 36.26 -5.60
C GLU A 324 -17.19 36.27 -4.18
N GLU A 325 -16.69 35.13 -3.71
CA GLU A 325 -16.30 34.94 -2.31
C GLU A 325 -14.96 35.60 -1.97
N LEU A 326 -14.17 35.99 -2.98
CA LEU A 326 -12.98 36.82 -2.77
C LEU A 326 -13.32 38.22 -2.26
N GLN A 327 -14.55 38.70 -2.48
CA GLN A 327 -14.99 40.00 -2.00
C GLN A 327 -15.17 40.05 -0.48
N GLU A 328 -15.26 38.90 0.19
CA GLU A 328 -15.41 38.83 1.65
C GLU A 328 -14.08 39.02 2.41
N PHE A 329 -12.93 38.99 1.72
CA PHE A 329 -11.59 39.08 2.32
C PHE A 329 -10.94 40.44 2.04
N ASN A 330 -10.23 41.01 3.04
CA ASN A 330 -9.58 42.31 2.86
C ASN A 330 -8.30 42.23 2.00
N SER A 331 -7.70 41.04 1.90
CA SER A 331 -6.53 40.80 1.05
C SER A 331 -6.51 39.37 0.55
N ASN A 332 -6.07 39.21 -0.70
CA ASN A 332 -5.89 37.92 -1.35
C ASN A 332 -4.74 38.00 -2.37
N LEU A 333 -4.22 36.86 -2.80
CA LEU A 333 -3.23 36.73 -3.87
C LEU A 333 -3.70 35.68 -4.86
N VAL A 334 -3.98 36.09 -6.09
CA VAL A 334 -4.37 35.21 -7.18
C VAL A 334 -3.22 35.05 -8.15
N GLN A 335 -2.87 33.80 -8.48
CA GLN A 335 -1.87 33.44 -9.47
C GLN A 335 -2.48 32.48 -10.48
N ILE A 336 -2.14 32.63 -11.77
CA ILE A 336 -2.62 31.76 -12.84
C ILE A 336 -1.44 31.23 -13.63
N TYR A 337 -1.51 29.95 -14.01
CA TYR A 337 -0.48 29.17 -14.66
C TYR A 337 -1.04 28.52 -15.93
N ASP A 338 -0.22 28.42 -16.98
CA ASP A 338 -0.57 27.64 -18.16
C ASP A 338 -0.50 26.13 -17.89
N ARG A 339 -0.84 25.32 -18.91
CA ARG A 339 -0.82 23.86 -18.80
C ARG A 339 0.57 23.23 -18.56
N TYR A 340 1.64 24.01 -18.70
CA TYR A 340 3.01 23.60 -18.48
C TYR A 340 3.56 24.11 -17.13
N GLY A 341 2.72 24.77 -16.32
CA GLY A 341 3.11 25.35 -15.04
C GLY A 341 3.82 26.70 -15.14
N LEU A 342 3.81 27.36 -16.31
CA LEU A 342 4.35 28.70 -16.45
C LEU A 342 3.34 29.71 -15.87
N LYS A 343 3.73 30.48 -14.86
CA LYS A 343 2.90 31.54 -14.28
C LYS A 343 2.65 32.63 -15.32
N VAL A 344 1.41 32.90 -15.67
CA VAL A 344 1.01 33.91 -16.66
C VAL A 344 0.34 35.12 -16.01
N PHE A 345 -0.18 34.99 -14.79
CA PHE A 345 -0.82 36.09 -14.09
C PHE A 345 -0.52 36.05 -12.60
N GLU A 346 -0.39 37.21 -11.98
CA GLU A 346 -0.28 37.36 -10.53
C GLU A 346 -0.86 38.71 -10.08
N LYS A 347 -1.70 38.70 -9.05
CA LYS A 347 -2.29 39.93 -8.52
C LYS A 347 -2.62 39.79 -7.04
N THR A 348 -2.26 40.80 -6.27
CA THR A 348 -2.76 40.99 -4.89
C THR A 348 -4.05 41.80 -4.91
N ASP A 349 -4.91 41.53 -3.94
CA ASP A 349 -6.23 42.16 -3.77
C ASP A 349 -7.07 42.04 -5.05
N TYR A 350 -7.10 40.82 -5.59
CA TYR A 350 -7.78 40.45 -6.82
C TYR A 350 -9.30 40.48 -6.63
N LEU A 351 -10.01 40.97 -7.66
CA LEU A 351 -11.47 40.93 -7.72
C LEU A 351 -11.95 40.21 -8.99
N ASP A 352 -11.66 40.80 -10.15
CA ASP A 352 -12.10 40.33 -11.46
C ASP A 352 -11.11 40.72 -12.58
N ASP A 353 -9.84 40.96 -12.21
CA ASP A 353 -8.84 41.60 -13.08
C ASP A 353 -8.39 40.74 -14.28
N PHE A 354 -8.53 39.40 -14.20
CA PHE A 354 -8.05 38.52 -15.25
C PHE A 354 -9.06 38.38 -16.39
N VAL A 355 -8.72 39.03 -17.51
CA VAL A 355 -9.50 39.05 -18.76
C VAL A 355 -8.77 38.34 -19.92
N GLY A 356 -8.04 37.26 -19.62
CA GLY A 356 -7.35 36.45 -20.63
C GLY A 356 -6.02 37.01 -21.16
N PHE A 357 -5.42 37.96 -20.45
CA PHE A 357 -4.10 38.50 -20.77
C PHE A 357 -3.10 38.23 -19.64
N SER A 358 -1.86 37.90 -20.02
CA SER A 358 -0.76 37.82 -19.05
C SER A 358 -0.38 39.21 -18.56
N ASN A 359 -0.10 39.33 -17.26
CA ASN A 359 0.52 40.52 -16.67
C ASN A 359 2.00 40.31 -16.28
N ILE A 360 2.57 39.18 -16.68
CA ILE A 360 3.96 38.80 -16.44
C ILE A 360 4.76 38.92 -17.74
N ASN A 361 5.96 39.50 -17.67
CA ASN A 361 6.88 39.67 -18.80
C ASN A 361 7.60 38.36 -19.19
N ASN A 362 6.84 37.28 -19.41
CA ASN A 362 7.39 35.96 -19.74
C ASN A 362 6.69 35.27 -20.92
N VAL A 363 5.72 35.92 -21.57
CA VAL A 363 5.08 35.41 -22.79
C VAL A 363 5.82 35.93 -24.03
N PRO A 364 6.66 35.11 -24.70
CA PRO A 364 7.39 35.53 -25.88
C PRO A 364 6.47 35.42 -27.09
N PHE A 365 6.18 36.54 -27.75
CA PHE A 365 5.28 36.67 -28.90
C PHE A 365 3.78 36.54 -28.53
N GLY A 366 2.93 37.43 -29.07
CA GLY A 366 1.47 37.36 -28.86
C GLY A 366 0.90 38.06 -27.62
N ALA A 367 1.68 38.86 -26.86
CA ALA A 367 1.13 39.61 -25.71
C ALA A 367 -0.07 40.52 -26.05
N LYS A 368 -0.15 41.01 -27.30
CA LYS A 368 -1.30 41.77 -27.82
C LYS A 368 -2.49 40.89 -28.24
N GLU A 369 -2.24 39.61 -28.50
CA GLU A 369 -3.22 38.60 -28.94
C GLU A 369 -3.81 37.82 -27.75
N GLY A 370 -3.30 38.07 -26.53
CA GLY A 370 -3.70 37.42 -25.28
C GLY A 370 -3.29 35.95 -25.17
N LEU A 371 -3.71 35.31 -24.08
CA LEU A 371 -3.38 33.93 -23.80
C LEU A 371 -4.16 32.97 -24.71
N PRO A 372 -3.57 31.86 -25.21
CA PRO A 372 -4.27 30.88 -26.05
C PRO A 372 -5.47 30.25 -25.34
N SER A 373 -6.50 29.86 -26.09
CA SER A 373 -7.62 29.09 -25.53
C SER A 373 -7.14 27.75 -24.99
N GLY A 374 -7.64 27.35 -23.82
CA GLY A 374 -7.24 26.12 -23.17
C GLY A 374 -7.46 26.14 -21.65
N VAL A 375 -6.97 25.08 -21.00
CA VAL A 375 -7.03 24.94 -19.54
C VAL A 375 -5.86 25.68 -18.90
N TYR A 376 -6.18 26.48 -17.89
CA TYR A 376 -5.23 27.17 -17.02
C TYR A 376 -5.50 26.75 -15.57
N PHE A 377 -4.46 26.75 -14.75
CA PHE A 377 -4.55 26.44 -13.33
C PHE A 377 -4.41 27.71 -12.53
N TYR A 378 -5.14 27.86 -11.44
CA TYR A 378 -5.00 29.02 -10.56
C TYR A 378 -4.71 28.59 -9.13
N THR A 379 -4.02 29.45 -8.39
CA THR A 379 -3.87 29.37 -6.94
C THR A 379 -4.32 30.69 -6.32
N ILE A 380 -4.94 30.59 -5.15
CA ILE A 380 -5.43 31.72 -4.38
C ILE A 380 -4.89 31.58 -2.97
N TYR A 381 -4.27 32.62 -2.45
CA TYR A 381 -3.80 32.67 -1.08
C TYR A 381 -4.50 33.80 -0.32
N ILE A 382 -5.06 33.50 0.84
CA ILE A 382 -5.70 34.46 1.76
C ILE A 382 -4.81 34.61 2.99
N PRO A 383 -3.99 35.68 3.09
CA PRO A 383 -3.02 35.83 4.16
C PRO A 383 -3.62 35.94 5.56
N GLU A 384 -4.81 36.54 5.69
CA GLU A 384 -5.46 36.76 6.98
C GLU A 384 -5.87 35.46 7.68
N GLU A 385 -6.18 34.44 6.87
CA GLU A 385 -6.71 33.16 7.33
C GLU A 385 -5.74 31.99 7.10
N ASP A 386 -4.57 32.27 6.52
CA ASP A 386 -3.57 31.28 6.08
C ASP A 386 -4.18 30.19 5.19
N LEU A 387 -5.08 30.60 4.27
CA LEU A 387 -5.80 29.67 3.38
C LEU A 387 -5.19 29.68 1.99
N GLN A 388 -5.06 28.48 1.42
CA GLN A 388 -4.61 28.30 0.05
C GLN A 388 -5.63 27.45 -0.73
N TYR A 389 -6.10 28.00 -1.86
CA TYR A 389 -7.00 27.33 -2.78
C TYR A 389 -6.30 27.11 -4.12
N GLN A 390 -6.73 26.07 -4.84
CA GLN A 390 -6.28 25.80 -6.19
C GLN A 390 -7.42 25.22 -7.02
N GLY A 391 -7.41 25.51 -8.32
CA GLY A 391 -8.41 25.02 -9.25
C GLY A 391 -7.97 25.20 -10.69
N PHE A 392 -8.89 25.02 -11.62
CA PHE A 392 -8.65 25.29 -13.02
C PHE A 392 -9.77 26.14 -13.63
N LEU A 393 -9.41 26.87 -14.68
CA LEU A 393 -10.35 27.59 -15.54
C LEU A 393 -10.13 27.18 -17.00
N TYR A 394 -11.21 27.18 -17.77
CA TYR A 394 -11.13 27.07 -19.23
C TYR A 394 -11.26 28.46 -19.84
N LEU A 395 -10.20 28.91 -20.52
CA LEU A 395 -10.18 30.19 -21.21
C LEU A 395 -10.56 29.98 -22.69
N THR A 396 -11.52 30.77 -23.16
CA THR A 396 -11.85 30.90 -24.58
C THR A 396 -12.08 32.37 -24.95
N ARG A 397 -12.11 32.65 -26.25
CA ARG A 397 -12.40 33.97 -26.82
C ARG A 397 -13.49 33.85 -27.86
#